data_AF-A0A538EVN0-F1
#
_entry.id   AF-A0A538EVN0-F1
#
_cell.length_a   1.000
_cell.length_b   1.000
_cell.length_c   1.000
_cell.angle_alpha   90.00
_cell.angle_beta   90.00
_cell.angle_gamma   90.00
#
_symmetry.space_group_name_H-M   'P 1'
#
loop_
_entity.id
_entity.type
_entity.pdbx_description
1 polymer ?
#
loop_
_entity_poly.entity_id
_entity_poly.type
_entity_poly.pdbx_seq_one_letter_code
_entity_poly.pdbx_strand_id
1 'polypeptide(L)' 'MNATTDPKRARELASRESDGLAVRLVWHPSEDALTVSVTDSRTGDRFQLAVDRKRALDAFYHPFAYAA' A
#
# COMPACT_ATOMS: atom_id res chain seq x y z
N MET A 1 -2.86 -31.03 3.59
CA MET A 1 -2.80 -29.72 4.29
C MET A 1 -2.45 -28.70 3.22
N ASN A 2 -3.44 -28.13 2.54
CA ASN A 2 -3.23 -27.44 1.28
C ASN A 2 -3.49 -25.97 1.56
N ALA A 3 -2.41 -25.17 1.70
CA ALA A 3 -2.51 -23.73 1.81
C ALA A 3 -3.23 -23.21 0.56
N THR A 4 -4.51 -22.93 0.72
CA THR A 4 -5.31 -22.27 -0.32
C THR A 4 -4.75 -20.87 -0.41
N THR A 5 -3.89 -20.63 -1.40
CA THR A 5 -3.56 -19.28 -1.84
C THR A 5 -4.86 -18.67 -2.33
N ASP A 6 -5.61 -18.09 -1.39
CA ASP A 6 -6.87 -17.43 -1.64
C ASP A 6 -6.58 -16.27 -2.62
N PRO A 7 -7.07 -16.34 -3.86
CA PRO A 7 -6.79 -15.32 -4.86
C PRO A 7 -7.42 -13.96 -4.50
N LYS A 8 -8.19 -13.90 -3.40
CA LYS A 8 -8.77 -12.70 -2.79
C LYS A 8 -7.87 -12.04 -1.76
N ARG A 9 -6.76 -12.67 -1.34
CA ARG A 9 -5.82 -12.07 -0.37
C ARG A 9 -5.12 -10.87 -0.98
N ALA A 10 -5.08 -9.80 -0.19
CA ALA A 10 -4.29 -8.61 -0.48
C ALA A 10 -2.83 -9.02 -0.71
N ARG A 11 -2.24 -8.54 -1.80
CA ARG A 11 -0.90 -8.91 -2.24
C ARG A 11 -0.02 -7.68 -2.24
N GLU A 12 1.04 -7.69 -1.43
CA GLU A 12 2.05 -6.64 -1.49
C GLU A 12 2.73 -6.66 -2.87
N LEU A 13 2.72 -5.52 -3.55
CA LEU A 13 3.37 -5.33 -4.85
C LEU A 13 4.73 -4.67 -4.69
N ALA A 14 4.84 -3.70 -3.79
CA ALA A 14 6.07 -2.97 -3.54
C ALA A 14 6.10 -2.49 -2.08
N SER A 15 7.30 -2.44 -1.53
CA SER A 15 7.58 -1.82 -0.23
C SER A 15 8.83 -0.95 -0.36
N ARG A 16 8.79 0.21 0.28
CA ARG A 16 9.90 1.16 0.35
C ARG A 16 9.99 1.68 1.75
N GLU A 17 11.19 1.69 2.31
CA GLU A 17 11.48 2.34 3.57
C GLU A 17 12.52 3.45 3.31
N SER A 18 12.28 4.64 3.84
CA SER A 18 13.13 5.82 3.63
C SER A 18 13.12 6.71 4.86
N ASP A 19 14.28 6.89 5.50
CA ASP A 19 14.46 7.76 6.67
C ASP A 19 13.41 7.57 7.80
N GLY A 20 12.97 6.32 8.02
CA GLY A 20 11.93 6.02 9.02
C GLY A 20 10.50 6.16 8.50
N LEU A 21 10.29 6.40 7.20
CA LEU A 21 8.99 6.30 6.53
C LEU A 21 8.90 5.00 5.73
N ALA A 22 8.03 4.09 6.13
CA ALA A 22 7.73 2.84 5.45
C ALA A 22 6.45 2.97 4.62
N VAL A 23 6.59 2.94 3.30
CA VAL A 23 5.50 2.96 2.32
C VAL A 23 5.35 1.58 1.70
N ARG A 24 4.14 1.03 1.75
CA ARG A 24 3.79 -0.29 1.21
C ARG A 24 2.64 -0.16 0.23
N LEU A 25 2.81 -0.70 -0.96
CA LEU A 25 1.77 -0.81 -1.98
C LEU A 25 1.18 -2.22 -1.94
N VAL A 26 -0.10 -2.32 -1.60
CA VAL A 26 -0.83 -3.58 -1.48
C VAL A 26 -1.96 -3.59 -2.50
N TRP A 27 -2.07 -4.65 -3.29
CA TRP A 27 -3.16 -4.84 -4.24
C TRP A 27 -4.23 -5.76 -3.68
N HIS A 28 -5.47 -5.30 -3.72
CA HIS A 28 -6.66 -6.03 -3.25
C HIS A 28 -7.47 -6.50 -4.46
N PRO A 29 -7.26 -7.74 -4.94
CA PRO A 29 -7.96 -8.28 -6.10
C PRO A 29 -9.47 -8.42 -5.89
N SER A 30 -9.94 -8.50 -4.63
CA SER A 30 -11.38 -8.53 -4.31
C SER A 30 -12.09 -7.22 -4.61
N GLU A 31 -11.38 -6.10 -4.51
CA GLU A 31 -11.93 -4.75 -4.64
C GLU A 31 -11.45 -4.05 -5.93
N ASP A 32 -10.62 -4.75 -6.71
CA ASP A 32 -9.84 -4.20 -7.84
C ASP A 32 -9.09 -2.89 -7.49
N ALA A 33 -8.77 -2.72 -6.20
CA ALA A 33 -8.19 -1.51 -5.67
C ALA A 33 -6.76 -1.76 -5.19
N LEU A 34 -5.94 -0.71 -5.20
CA LEU A 34 -4.64 -0.73 -4.53
C LEU A 34 -4.69 0.15 -3.30
N THR A 35 -3.99 -0.26 -2.26
CA THR A 35 -3.90 0.44 -1.00
C THR A 35 -2.44 0.79 -0.76
N VAL A 36 -2.14 2.08 -0.63
CA VAL A 36 -0.83 2.56 -0.19
C VAL A 36 -0.89 2.72 1.32
N SER A 37 -0.16 1.89 2.05
CA SER A 37 0.00 2.00 3.50
C SER A 37 1.29 2.74 3.80
N VAL A 38 1.19 3.88 4.47
CA VAL A 38 2.34 4.67 4.92
C VAL A 38 2.45 4.51 6.43
N THR A 39 3.64 4.25 6.93
CA THR A 39 3.94 4.13 8.36
C THR A 39 5.16 4.98 8.64
N ASP A 40 5.02 5.97 9.49
CA ASP A 40 6.10 6.81 9.95
C ASP A 40 6.59 6.26 11.30
N SER A 41 7.74 5.59 11.28
CA SER A 41 8.37 5.00 12.45
C SER A 41 8.87 6.04 13.46
N ARG A 42 9.01 7.30 13.02
CA ARG A 42 9.58 8.40 13.83
C ARG A 42 8.53 8.99 14.77
N THR A 43 7.31 9.10 14.27
CA THR A 43 6.13 9.63 14.98
C THR A 43 5.22 8.50 15.47
N GLY A 44 5.33 7.31 14.89
CA GLY A 44 4.42 6.19 15.12
C GLY A 44 3.12 6.30 14.32
N ASP A 45 2.98 7.30 13.45
CA ASP A 45 1.77 7.50 12.66
C ASP A 45 1.67 6.49 11.52
N ARG A 46 0.44 6.08 11.21
CA ARG A 46 0.17 5.18 10.09
C ARG A 46 -1.15 5.52 9.46
N PHE A 47 -1.15 5.63 8.15
CA PHE A 47 -2.36 5.81 7.36
C PHE A 47 -2.36 4.94 6.10
N GLN A 48 -3.54 4.75 5.53
CA GLN A 48 -3.75 3.95 4.33
C GLN A 48 -4.60 4.72 3.33
N LEU A 49 -4.20 4.71 2.06
CA LEU A 49 -4.95 5.33 0.97
C LEU A 49 -5.37 4.26 -0.01
N ALA A 50 -6.67 4.15 -0.23
CA ALA A 50 -7.20 3.44 -1.38
C ALA A 50 -6.97 4.30 -2.63
N VAL A 51 -6.26 3.74 -3.60
CA VAL A 51 -5.87 4.37 -4.85
C VAL A 51 -6.21 3.46 -6.03
N ASP A 52 -6.66 4.10 -7.09
CA ASP A 52 -6.95 3.43 -8.35
C ASP A 52 -5.70 2.79 -8.95
N ARG A 53 -5.85 1.66 -9.64
CA ARG A 53 -4.70 0.94 -10.21
C ARG A 53 -3.84 1.78 -11.15
N LYS A 54 -4.46 2.72 -11.85
CA LYS A 54 -3.79 3.66 -12.76
C LYS A 54 -2.95 4.71 -12.05
N ARG A 55 -3.30 5.04 -10.80
CA ARG A 55 -2.64 6.07 -9.97
C ARG A 55 -1.81 5.47 -8.84
N ALA A 56 -1.88 4.16 -8.64
CA ALA A 56 -1.26 3.48 -7.53
C ALA A 56 0.27 3.61 -7.52
N LEU A 57 0.90 3.60 -8.70
CA LEU A 57 2.33 3.83 -8.82
C LEU A 57 2.70 5.29 -8.50
N ASP A 58 1.95 6.26 -9.03
CA ASP A 58 2.10 7.68 -8.69
C ASP A 58 1.93 7.94 -7.19
N ALA A 59 0.90 7.35 -6.57
CA ALA A 59 0.66 7.48 -5.14
C ALA A 59 1.71 6.76 -4.29
N PHE A 60 2.34 5.69 -4.81
CA PHE A 60 3.48 5.05 -4.15
C PHE A 60 4.73 5.94 -4.16
N TYR A 61 4.99 6.66 -5.26
CA TYR A 61 6.09 7.62 -5.34
C TYR A 61 5.79 8.94 -4.62
N HIS A 62 4.53 9.37 -4.59
CA HIS A 62 4.08 10.63 -4.02
C HIS A 62 2.89 10.46 -3.08
N PRO A 63 3.02 9.72 -1.97
CA PRO A 63 1.90 9.43 -1.07
C PRO A 63 1.32 10.70 -0.44
N PHE A 64 2.17 11.68 -0.12
CA PHE A 64 1.75 12.96 0.44
C PHE A 64 0.95 13.84 -0.53
N ALA A 65 1.10 13.65 -1.84
CA ALA A 65 0.29 14.39 -2.82
C ALA A 65 -1.15 13.86 -2.90
N TYR A 66 -1.35 12.60 -2.49
CA TYR A 66 -2.66 11.94 -2.45
C TYR A 66 -3.31 11.97 -1.06
N ALA A 67 -2.55 12.30 -0.01
CA ALA A 67 -3.02 12.41 1.36
C ALA A 67 -3.52 13.83 1.75
N ALA A 68 -3.55 14.77 0.79
CA ALA A 68 -3.93 16.17 0.97
C ALA A 68 -5.42 16.43 0.75
#